data_AF-A0A1I2G1B5-F1
#
_entry.id   AF-A0A1I2G1B5-F1
#
_cell.length_a   1.000
_cell.length_b   1.000
_cell.length_c   1.000
_cell.angle_alpha   90.00
_cell.angle_beta   90.00
_cell.angle_gamma   90.00
#
_symmetry.space_group_name_H-M   'P 1'
#
loop_
_entity.id
_entity.type
_entity.pdbx_description
1 polymer ?
#
loop_
_entity_poly.entity_id
_entity_poly.type
_entity_poly.pdbx_seq_one_letter_code
_entity_poly.pdbx_strand_id
1 'polypeptide(L)'
;MPPSLAIARTRGNAPARPAHPPLGLALAGLLTAAALLLAGCAAPAQPPSAEKAPEAPAPAAAPSAPAAPPQAAPETLPGDAASAQPAATPAEPRRAGPVTQLLAYSDRVVSLSPSELSAEIAHLTPLQDESVQRQLELALALGQTRQPVDTARALGLAQRALAQPGNSSTLQSFARMLETRFLHMRRLEDQLDRQTQQLRDAQRRNDQLNERLEAMRAIERSLNARPGGPAGSGSRTHPAP
;
A
#
# COMPACT_ATOMS: atom_id res chain seq x y z
N MET A 1 -41.62 46.38 37.91
CA MET A 1 -40.64 46.71 38.97
C MET A 1 -40.46 45.48 39.84
N PRO A 2 -39.29 44.85 39.79
CA PRO A 2 -38.34 44.97 40.91
C PRO A 2 -36.90 45.33 40.46
N PRO A 3 -36.05 45.79 41.41
CA PRO A 3 -34.76 46.41 41.13
C PRO A 3 -33.57 45.46 41.06
N SER A 4 -32.56 45.95 40.35
CA SER A 4 -31.18 45.49 40.23
C SER A 4 -30.51 45.13 41.55
N LEU A 5 -29.73 44.05 41.52
CA LEU A 5 -28.57 43.87 42.40
C LEU A 5 -27.35 43.55 41.53
N ALA A 6 -26.46 44.54 41.50
CA ALA A 6 -25.12 44.47 40.95
C ALA A 6 -24.23 43.62 41.85
N ILE A 7 -23.51 42.66 41.28
CA ILE A 7 -22.43 41.95 41.99
C ILE A 7 -21.14 42.07 41.18
N ALA A 8 -20.18 42.65 41.90
CA ALA A 8 -18.76 42.90 41.67
C ALA A 8 -18.05 42.05 40.60
N ARG A 9 -17.40 42.76 39.66
CA ARG A 9 -16.26 42.29 38.88
C ARG A 9 -15.08 41.99 39.80
N THR A 10 -14.72 40.72 39.95
CA THR A 10 -13.39 40.32 40.40
C THR A 10 -12.46 40.24 39.19
N ARG A 11 -11.50 41.16 39.12
CA ARG A 11 -10.38 41.13 38.17
C ARG A 11 -9.44 40.01 38.62
N GLY A 12 -9.57 38.83 38.01
CA GLY A 12 -8.58 37.76 38.11
C GLY A 12 -7.33 38.14 37.32
N ASN A 13 -6.22 38.28 38.05
CA ASN A 13 -4.88 38.57 37.55
C ASN A 13 -4.38 37.37 36.72
N ALA A 14 -4.09 37.57 35.43
CA ALA A 14 -3.58 36.52 34.55
C ALA A 14 -2.05 36.47 34.61
N PRO A 15 -1.41 35.32 34.90
CA PRO A 15 0.04 35.20 34.77
C PRO A 15 0.46 35.15 33.30
N ALA A 16 1.50 35.92 32.99
CA ALA A 16 2.13 35.99 31.67
C ALA A 16 2.58 34.59 31.20
N ARG A 17 2.11 34.19 30.01
CA ARG A 17 2.60 32.99 29.32
C ARG A 17 4.01 33.25 28.77
N PRO A 18 4.99 32.34 28.97
CA PRO A 18 6.25 32.41 28.28
C PRO A 18 6.05 32.09 26.79
N ALA A 19 6.63 32.92 25.93
CA ALA A 19 6.68 32.73 24.49
C ALA A 19 7.62 31.57 24.15
N HIS A 20 7.07 30.48 23.61
CA HIS A 20 7.88 29.42 23.00
C HIS A 20 8.29 29.83 21.58
N PRO A 21 9.56 29.63 21.17
CA PRO A 21 9.97 29.85 19.79
C PRO A 21 9.31 28.83 18.84
N PRO A 22 9.12 29.18 17.56
CA PRO A 22 8.36 28.34 16.64
C PRO A 22 9.10 27.05 16.31
N LEU A 23 8.47 25.94 16.70
CA LEU A 23 8.76 24.53 16.34
C LEU A 23 8.66 24.22 14.83
N GLY A 24 8.69 25.24 13.96
CA GLY A 24 8.54 25.10 12.51
C GLY A 24 9.83 24.72 11.78
N LEU A 25 11.01 25.07 12.32
CA LEU A 25 12.29 24.85 11.63
C LEU A 25 12.93 23.49 11.91
N ALA A 26 12.60 22.85 13.04
CA ALA A 26 13.11 21.51 13.35
C ALA A 26 12.41 20.40 12.55
N LEU A 27 11.16 20.62 12.14
CA LEU A 27 10.34 19.65 11.41
C LEU A 27 10.71 19.61 9.90
N ALA A 28 11.19 20.73 9.36
CA ALA A 28 11.66 20.83 7.97
C ALA A 28 12.95 20.02 7.72
N GLY A 29 13.87 19.98 8.69
CA GLY A 29 15.10 19.18 8.58
C GLY A 29 14.87 17.66 8.64
N LEU A 30 13.85 17.22 9.39
CA LEU A 30 13.50 15.81 9.51
C LEU A 30 12.83 15.26 8.22
N LEU A 31 12.10 16.11 7.51
CA LEU A 31 11.44 15.75 6.24
C LEU A 31 12.43 15.59 5.07
N THR A 32 13.54 16.34 5.06
CA THR A 32 14.57 16.19 4.02
C THR A 32 15.43 14.93 4.18
N ALA A 33 15.62 14.43 5.40
CA ALA A 33 16.35 13.18 5.64
C ALA A 33 15.54 11.92 5.25
N ALA A 34 14.21 11.96 5.38
CA ALA A 34 13.33 10.87 4.96
C ALA A 34 13.25 10.71 3.43
N ALA A 35 13.36 11.82 2.68
CA ALA A 35 13.34 11.79 1.21
C ALA A 35 14.60 11.14 0.60
N LEU A 36 15.76 11.21 1.27
CA LEU A 36 16.97 10.51 0.81
C LEU A 36 17.01 9.01 1.15
N LEU A 37 16.15 8.52 2.05
CA LEU A 37 16.08 7.11 2.42
C LEU A 37 15.10 6.28 1.57
N LEU A 38 14.19 6.91 0.82
CA LEU A 38 13.28 6.20 -0.11
C LEU A 38 13.84 6.02 -1.54
N ALA A 39 15.01 6.59 -1.86
CA ALA A 39 15.65 6.42 -3.17
C ALA A 39 16.56 5.17 -3.27
N GLY A 40 16.57 4.30 -2.24
CA GLY A 40 17.49 3.15 -2.14
C GLY A 40 16.95 1.78 -2.59
N CYS A 41 15.67 1.64 -2.98
CA CYS A 41 15.06 0.33 -3.28
C CYS A 41 15.22 -0.15 -4.73
N ALA A 42 16.33 0.16 -5.38
CA ALA A 42 16.71 -0.45 -6.66
C ALA A 42 18.20 -0.81 -6.68
N ALA A 43 18.65 -1.59 -5.69
CA ALA A 43 19.96 -2.23 -5.71
C ALA A 43 19.79 -3.72 -6.04
N PRO A 44 20.11 -4.18 -7.27
CA PRO A 44 20.27 -5.60 -7.53
C PRO A 44 21.53 -6.08 -6.78
N ALA A 45 21.38 -7.11 -5.95
CA ALA A 45 22.50 -7.79 -5.32
C ALA A 45 23.42 -8.36 -6.42
N GLN A 46 24.62 -7.78 -6.53
CA GLN A 46 25.65 -8.13 -7.50
C GLN A 46 26.43 -9.35 -6.99
N PRO A 47 26.47 -10.48 -7.72
CA PRO A 47 27.36 -11.58 -7.37
C PRO A 47 28.83 -11.16 -7.62
N PRO A 48 29.79 -11.63 -6.81
CA PRO A 48 31.19 -11.23 -6.93
C PRO A 48 31.75 -11.74 -8.26
N SER A 49 32.03 -10.80 -9.16
CA SER A 49 32.80 -11.06 -10.38
C SER A 49 34.26 -10.69 -10.14
N ALA A 50 35.12 -11.69 -10.26
CA ALA A 50 36.46 -11.50 -10.77
C ALA A 50 36.85 -12.80 -11.48
N GLU A 51 36.80 -12.80 -12.81
CA GLU A 51 38.00 -13.10 -13.60
C GLU A 51 37.82 -12.67 -15.07
N LYS A 52 38.47 -11.55 -15.42
CA LYS A 52 39.16 -11.23 -16.68
C LYS A 52 38.35 -11.06 -17.99
N ALA A 53 38.14 -9.80 -18.35
CA ALA A 53 38.15 -9.34 -19.74
C ALA A 53 39.53 -8.74 -20.07
N PRO A 54 39.97 -8.85 -21.33
CA PRO A 54 40.34 -7.66 -22.09
C PRO A 54 39.66 -7.74 -23.47
N GLU A 55 38.87 -6.76 -23.88
CA GLU A 55 39.30 -5.49 -24.48
C GLU A 55 38.87 -5.50 -25.96
N ALA A 56 37.91 -4.64 -26.25
CA ALA A 56 37.65 -4.05 -27.55
C ALA A 56 37.53 -2.54 -27.25
N PRO A 57 37.88 -1.59 -28.14
CA PRO A 57 37.39 -1.61 -29.52
C PRO A 57 38.27 -0.88 -30.57
N ALA A 58 37.70 -0.78 -31.78
CA ALA A 58 37.85 0.27 -32.79
C ALA A 58 38.41 -0.24 -34.16
N PRO A 59 38.26 0.54 -35.26
CA PRO A 59 37.30 0.24 -36.32
C PRO A 59 38.01 0.00 -37.67
N ALA A 60 37.40 -0.77 -38.56
CA ALA A 60 37.92 -0.94 -39.93
C ALA A 60 36.89 -0.48 -40.96
N ALA A 61 37.38 0.35 -41.87
CA ALA A 61 36.66 1.15 -42.85
C ALA A 61 36.11 0.35 -44.04
N ALA A 62 35.13 0.96 -44.72
CA ALA A 62 34.78 0.69 -46.13
C ALA A 62 35.95 1.11 -47.07
N PRO A 63 36.09 0.60 -48.31
CA PRO A 63 35.22 0.95 -49.47
C PRO A 63 35.02 -0.28 -50.43
N SER A 64 34.30 -0.34 -51.56
CA SER A 64 33.84 0.62 -52.57
C SER A 64 32.73 -0.06 -53.41
N ALA A 65 31.83 0.72 -54.01
CA ALA A 65 30.90 0.29 -55.07
C ALA A 65 31.65 -0.13 -56.37
N PRO A 66 31.00 -0.82 -57.35
CA PRO A 66 30.31 -0.05 -58.40
C PRO A 66 29.08 -0.72 -59.09
N ALA A 67 28.37 0.17 -59.79
CA ALA A 67 27.56 -0.02 -61.00
C ALA A 67 26.09 -0.46 -60.88
N ALA A 68 25.22 0.54 -61.07
CA ALA A 68 23.81 0.42 -61.43
C ALA A 68 23.61 0.09 -62.93
N PRO A 69 22.49 -0.56 -63.28
CA PRO A 69 21.78 -0.34 -64.55
C PRO A 69 20.38 0.27 -64.33
N PRO A 70 19.72 0.76 -65.39
CA PRO A 70 18.96 2.02 -65.37
C PRO A 70 17.54 1.95 -64.83
N GLN A 71 17.11 3.10 -64.30
CA GLN A 71 15.73 3.48 -64.08
C GLN A 71 14.93 3.41 -65.40
N ALA A 72 13.83 2.65 -65.40
CA ALA A 72 12.70 2.89 -66.29
C ALA A 72 11.62 3.60 -65.48
N ALA A 73 11.34 4.84 -65.89
CA ALA A 73 10.23 5.67 -65.42
C ALA A 73 8.91 5.21 -66.10
N PRO A 74 7.73 5.76 -65.74
CA PRO A 74 6.51 5.01 -65.50
C PRO A 74 5.53 5.06 -66.67
N GLU A 75 5.01 3.90 -67.08
CA GLU A 75 3.77 3.85 -67.88
C GLU A 75 2.57 3.75 -66.95
N THR A 76 1.85 4.86 -66.88
CA THR A 76 0.49 5.01 -66.39
C THR A 76 -0.46 4.05 -67.10
N LEU A 77 -1.20 3.25 -66.34
CA LEU A 77 -2.54 2.78 -66.71
C LEU A 77 -3.43 2.84 -65.46
N PRO A 78 -4.63 3.44 -65.56
CA PRO A 78 -5.53 3.65 -64.44
C PRO A 78 -6.29 2.35 -64.15
N GLY A 79 -6.07 1.81 -62.96
CA GLY A 79 -6.86 0.72 -62.41
C GLY A 79 -7.46 1.18 -61.10
N ASP A 80 -8.69 1.66 -61.18
CA ASP A 80 -9.58 1.83 -60.04
C ASP A 80 -9.62 0.54 -59.21
N ALA A 81 -8.83 0.53 -58.14
CA ALA A 81 -9.12 -0.22 -56.95
C ALA A 81 -8.86 0.73 -55.79
N ALA A 82 -9.65 1.81 -55.78
CA ALA A 82 -10.00 2.49 -54.56
C ALA A 82 -10.24 1.41 -53.50
N SER A 83 -9.39 1.42 -52.47
CA SER A 83 -9.64 0.65 -51.27
C SER A 83 -11.04 1.02 -50.81
N ALA A 84 -11.99 0.13 -51.08
CA ALA A 84 -13.31 0.20 -50.54
C ALA A 84 -13.15 -0.04 -49.03
N GLN A 85 -12.80 1.01 -48.30
CA GLN A 85 -13.16 1.12 -46.90
C GLN A 85 -14.68 0.93 -46.87
N PRO A 86 -15.19 -0.15 -46.25
CA PRO A 86 -16.62 -0.26 -46.05
C PRO A 86 -17.05 1.00 -45.32
N ALA A 87 -17.97 1.74 -45.92
CA ALA A 87 -18.57 2.92 -45.34
C ALA A 87 -18.93 2.62 -43.88
N ALA A 88 -18.43 3.46 -42.96
CA ALA A 88 -18.78 3.37 -41.56
C ALA A 88 -20.29 3.58 -41.43
N THR A 89 -21.04 2.48 -41.40
CA THR A 89 -22.35 2.45 -40.77
C THR A 89 -22.19 2.96 -39.34
N PRO A 90 -23.09 3.82 -38.84
CA PRO A 90 -23.10 4.19 -37.43
C PRO A 90 -23.04 2.90 -36.61
N ALA A 91 -21.96 2.73 -35.84
CA ALA A 91 -21.78 1.54 -35.04
C ALA A 91 -22.93 1.46 -34.04
N GLU A 92 -23.88 0.57 -34.28
CA GLU A 92 -24.82 0.18 -33.24
C GLU A 92 -23.99 -0.23 -32.00
N PRO A 93 -24.43 0.13 -30.78
CA PRO A 93 -23.68 -0.16 -29.58
C PRO A 93 -23.47 -1.67 -29.49
N ARG A 94 -22.26 -2.12 -29.88
CA ARG A 94 -21.86 -3.53 -29.82
C ARG A 94 -22.00 -3.94 -28.36
N ARG A 95 -22.92 -4.86 -28.06
CA ARG A 95 -23.13 -5.35 -26.68
C ARG A 95 -21.78 -5.70 -26.08
N ALA A 96 -21.47 -5.07 -24.96
CA ALA A 96 -20.26 -5.33 -24.20
C ALA A 96 -20.23 -6.81 -23.82
N GLY A 97 -19.12 -7.49 -24.15
CA GLY A 97 -18.90 -8.88 -23.77
C GLY A 97 -18.87 -9.07 -22.24
N PRO A 98 -18.96 -10.31 -21.74
CA PRO A 98 -19.05 -10.58 -20.31
C PRO A 98 -17.81 -10.11 -19.54
N VAL A 99 -16.61 -10.20 -20.13
CA VAL A 99 -15.38 -9.71 -19.51
C VAL A 99 -15.37 -8.18 -19.40
N THR A 100 -15.84 -7.47 -20.43
CA THR A 100 -15.95 -5.99 -20.36
C THR A 100 -16.95 -5.53 -19.30
N GLN A 101 -18.03 -6.29 -19.07
CA GLN A 101 -18.96 -6.02 -17.97
C GLN A 101 -18.31 -6.24 -16.60
N LEU A 102 -17.54 -7.33 -16.44
CA LEU A 102 -16.79 -7.61 -15.21
C LEU A 102 -15.73 -6.54 -14.91
N LEU A 103 -15.06 -6.03 -15.94
CA LEU A 103 -14.09 -4.92 -15.78
C LEU A 103 -14.79 -3.63 -15.36
N ALA A 104 -15.88 -3.25 -16.03
CA ALA A 104 -16.68 -2.09 -15.63
C ALA A 104 -17.24 -2.24 -14.20
N TYR A 105 -17.65 -3.45 -13.82
CA TYR A 105 -18.05 -3.75 -12.46
C TYR A 105 -16.89 -3.60 -11.47
N SER A 106 -15.69 -4.07 -11.82
CA SER A 106 -14.49 -3.91 -10.98
C SER A 106 -14.15 -2.45 -10.72
N ASP A 107 -14.26 -1.59 -11.73
CA ASP A 107 -14.04 -0.14 -11.59
C ASP A 107 -15.09 0.50 -10.67
N ARG A 108 -16.37 0.11 -10.81
CA ARG A 108 -17.44 0.57 -9.94
C ARG A 108 -17.19 0.17 -8.49
N VAL A 109 -16.85 -1.08 -8.24
CA VAL A 109 -16.61 -1.62 -6.88
C VAL A 109 -15.50 -0.89 -6.15
N VAL A 110 -14.45 -0.46 -6.86
CA VAL A 110 -13.34 0.30 -6.26
C VAL A 110 -13.79 1.67 -5.76
N SER A 111 -14.83 2.26 -6.35
CA SER A 111 -15.39 3.56 -5.95
C SER A 111 -16.39 3.51 -4.80
N LEU A 112 -16.83 2.31 -4.38
CA LEU A 112 -17.82 2.16 -3.31
C LEU A 112 -17.24 2.49 -1.93
N SER A 113 -18.05 3.10 -1.08
CA SER A 113 -17.75 3.21 0.35
C SER A 113 -17.79 1.84 1.04
N PRO A 114 -17.17 1.67 2.22
CA PRO A 114 -17.20 0.39 2.94
C PRO A 114 -18.61 -0.12 3.26
N SER A 115 -19.56 0.77 3.56
CA SER A 115 -20.96 0.40 3.81
C SER A 115 -21.67 -0.04 2.54
N GLU A 116 -21.48 0.66 1.43
CA GLU A 116 -22.07 0.27 0.14
C GLU A 116 -21.48 -1.04 -0.38
N LEU A 117 -20.17 -1.25 -0.20
CA LEU A 117 -19.51 -2.50 -0.53
C LEU A 117 -20.11 -3.66 0.27
N SER A 118 -20.35 -3.48 1.57
CA SER A 118 -21.01 -4.51 2.38
C SER A 118 -22.44 -4.83 1.91
N ALA A 119 -23.19 -3.81 1.48
CA ALA A 119 -24.54 -3.98 0.93
C ALA A 119 -24.51 -4.71 -0.44
N GLU A 120 -23.56 -4.37 -1.31
CA GLU A 120 -23.36 -5.04 -2.60
C GLU A 120 -22.97 -6.53 -2.40
N ILE A 121 -22.09 -6.83 -1.45
CA ILE A 121 -21.74 -8.21 -1.09
C ILE A 121 -22.97 -8.99 -0.58
N ALA A 122 -23.79 -8.36 0.27
CA ALA A 122 -25.02 -8.97 0.77
C ALA A 122 -26.02 -9.23 -0.37
N HIS A 123 -26.14 -8.31 -1.32
CA HIS A 123 -26.99 -8.43 -2.50
C HIS A 123 -26.51 -9.54 -3.45
N LEU A 124 -25.20 -9.68 -3.68
CA LEU A 124 -24.63 -10.67 -4.61
C LEU A 124 -24.51 -12.07 -4.02
N THR A 125 -24.42 -12.21 -2.70
CA THR A 125 -24.31 -13.51 -2.02
C THR A 125 -25.39 -14.52 -2.44
N PRO A 126 -26.70 -14.20 -2.44
CA PRO A 126 -27.72 -15.15 -2.89
C PRO A 126 -27.68 -15.43 -4.41
N LEU A 127 -27.11 -14.52 -5.20
CA LEU A 127 -27.05 -14.62 -6.67
C LEU A 127 -25.81 -15.37 -7.17
N GLN A 128 -24.91 -15.77 -6.27
CA GLN A 128 -23.60 -16.31 -6.64
C GLN A 128 -23.66 -17.61 -7.45
N ASP A 129 -24.75 -18.38 -7.31
CA ASP A 129 -24.95 -19.67 -7.98
C ASP A 129 -25.74 -19.54 -9.30
N GLU A 130 -26.32 -18.38 -9.58
CA GLU A 130 -27.14 -18.13 -10.78
C GLU A 130 -26.32 -18.14 -12.07
N SER A 131 -25.08 -17.65 -12.00
CA SER A 131 -24.16 -17.67 -13.14
C SER A 131 -22.71 -17.48 -12.70
N VAL A 132 -21.79 -17.94 -13.54
CA VAL A 132 -20.35 -17.72 -13.36
C VAL A 132 -20.01 -16.23 -13.36
N GLN A 133 -20.75 -15.40 -14.08
CA GLN A 133 -20.57 -13.96 -14.03
C GLN A 133 -20.89 -13.40 -12.64
N ARG A 134 -22.05 -13.74 -12.05
CA ARG A 134 -22.41 -13.32 -10.68
C ARG A 134 -21.42 -13.82 -9.64
N GLN A 135 -20.94 -15.04 -9.80
CA GLN A 135 -19.91 -15.63 -8.96
C GLN A 135 -18.61 -14.82 -8.99
N LEU A 136 -18.17 -14.38 -10.17
CA LEU A 136 -16.96 -13.56 -10.34
C LEU A 136 -17.17 -12.11 -9.88
N GLU A 137 -18.37 -11.53 -10.04
CA GLU A 137 -18.73 -10.23 -9.47
C GLU A 137 -18.66 -10.25 -7.93
N LEU A 138 -19.19 -11.29 -7.30
CA LEU A 138 -19.05 -11.47 -5.84
C LEU A 138 -17.59 -11.64 -5.42
N ALA A 139 -16.80 -12.41 -6.17
CA ALA A 139 -15.38 -12.58 -5.88
C ALA A 139 -14.60 -11.25 -5.97
N LEU A 140 -14.93 -10.39 -6.95
CA LEU A 140 -14.35 -9.05 -7.07
C LEU A 140 -14.74 -8.14 -5.89
N ALA A 141 -16.00 -8.18 -5.45
CA ALA A 141 -16.47 -7.41 -4.29
C ALA A 141 -15.79 -7.84 -2.99
N LEU A 142 -15.70 -9.15 -2.75
CA LEU A 142 -14.99 -9.70 -1.59
C LEU A 142 -13.49 -9.36 -1.63
N GLY A 143 -12.86 -9.41 -2.80
CA GLY A 143 -11.46 -9.04 -2.96
C GLY A 143 -11.16 -7.56 -2.66
N GLN A 144 -12.18 -6.69 -2.67
CA GLN A 144 -12.03 -5.27 -2.35
C GLN A 144 -12.03 -4.99 -0.84
N THR A 145 -12.58 -5.88 0.00
CA THR A 145 -12.66 -5.67 1.46
C THR A 145 -11.28 -5.74 2.14
N ARG A 146 -10.32 -6.43 1.50
CA ARG A 146 -8.97 -6.72 2.04
C ARG A 146 -9.01 -7.39 3.41
N GLN A 147 -10.04 -8.20 3.67
CA GLN A 147 -10.10 -9.06 4.85
C GLN A 147 -9.64 -10.48 4.48
N PRO A 148 -8.77 -11.13 5.28
CA PRO A 148 -8.20 -12.43 4.92
C PRO A 148 -9.27 -13.53 4.76
N VAL A 149 -10.35 -13.46 5.54
CA VAL A 149 -11.49 -14.38 5.43
C VAL A 149 -12.22 -14.22 4.09
N ASP A 150 -12.44 -12.98 3.67
CA ASP A 150 -13.08 -12.66 2.39
C ASP A 150 -12.16 -13.00 1.21
N THR A 151 -10.85 -12.74 1.34
CA THR A 151 -9.83 -13.14 0.35
C THR A 151 -9.88 -14.65 0.10
N ALA A 152 -9.96 -15.46 1.17
CA ALA A 152 -10.09 -16.91 1.04
C ALA A 152 -11.40 -17.34 0.37
N ARG A 153 -12.52 -16.69 0.71
CA ARG A 153 -13.82 -16.95 0.07
C ARG A 153 -13.82 -16.57 -1.41
N ALA A 154 -13.26 -15.41 -1.77
CA ALA A 154 -13.12 -14.94 -3.14
C ALA A 154 -12.29 -15.90 -4.00
N LEU A 155 -11.20 -16.44 -3.44
CA LEU A 155 -10.39 -17.48 -4.08
C LEU A 155 -11.22 -18.74 -4.36
N GLY A 156 -11.98 -19.22 -3.37
CA GLY A 156 -12.86 -20.37 -3.54
C GLY A 156 -13.90 -20.16 -4.66
N LEU A 157 -14.47 -18.96 -4.75
CA LEU A 157 -15.39 -18.60 -5.84
C LEU A 157 -14.69 -18.58 -7.20
N ALA A 158 -13.47 -18.03 -7.31
CA ALA A 158 -12.71 -18.05 -8.57
C ALA A 158 -12.38 -19.49 -9.01
N GLN A 159 -11.97 -20.36 -8.08
CA GLN A 159 -11.67 -21.77 -8.37
C GLN A 159 -12.90 -22.55 -8.80
N ARG A 160 -14.04 -22.32 -8.14
CA ARG A 160 -15.30 -22.94 -8.53
C ARG A 160 -15.77 -22.46 -9.92
N ALA A 161 -15.54 -21.19 -10.27
CA ALA A 161 -15.81 -20.69 -11.62
C ALA A 161 -14.95 -21.38 -12.69
N LEU A 162 -13.69 -21.70 -12.38
CA LEU A 162 -12.79 -22.47 -13.26
C LEU A 162 -13.24 -23.92 -13.43
N ALA A 163 -13.79 -24.53 -12.38
CA ALA A 163 -14.29 -25.91 -12.41
C ALA A 163 -15.58 -26.07 -13.23
N GLN A 164 -16.33 -24.98 -13.47
CA GLN A 164 -17.59 -25.04 -14.19
C GLN A 164 -17.36 -25.23 -15.71
N PRO A 165 -17.89 -26.30 -16.34
CA PRO A 165 -17.74 -26.55 -17.77
C PRO A 165 -18.68 -25.64 -18.60
N GLY A 166 -18.33 -25.40 -19.87
CA GLY A 166 -19.20 -24.69 -20.83
C GLY A 166 -19.06 -23.16 -20.85
N ASN A 167 -18.15 -22.58 -20.08
CA ASN A 167 -17.90 -21.13 -20.08
C ASN A 167 -17.06 -20.68 -21.28
N SER A 168 -17.23 -19.42 -21.69
CA SER A 168 -16.37 -18.77 -22.68
C SER A 168 -14.89 -18.85 -22.27
N SER A 169 -13.99 -19.11 -23.24
CA SER A 169 -12.55 -19.12 -23.02
C SER A 169 -12.03 -17.82 -22.41
N THR A 170 -12.64 -16.68 -22.77
CA THR A 170 -12.29 -15.37 -22.21
C THR A 170 -12.62 -15.25 -20.72
N LEU A 171 -13.76 -15.81 -20.29
CA LEU A 171 -14.15 -15.84 -18.87
C LEU A 171 -13.24 -16.78 -18.07
N GLN A 172 -12.87 -17.92 -18.66
CA GLN A 172 -11.93 -18.85 -18.06
C GLN A 172 -10.56 -18.20 -17.83
N SER A 173 -10.02 -17.47 -18.81
CA SER A 173 -8.78 -16.71 -18.66
C SER A 173 -8.87 -15.63 -17.59
N PHE A 174 -10.01 -14.93 -17.49
CA PHE A 174 -10.24 -13.93 -16.44
C PHE A 174 -10.27 -14.55 -15.04
N ALA A 175 -10.96 -15.69 -14.88
CA ALA A 175 -11.02 -16.40 -13.61
C ALA A 175 -9.62 -16.91 -13.17
N ARG A 176 -8.76 -17.37 -14.10
CA ARG A 176 -7.37 -17.75 -13.79
C ARG A 176 -6.52 -16.56 -13.34
N MET A 177 -6.74 -15.41 -13.96
CA MET A 177 -6.07 -14.16 -13.54
C MET A 177 -6.48 -13.78 -12.11
N LEU A 178 -7.77 -13.86 -11.79
CA LEU A 178 -8.28 -13.59 -10.44
C LEU A 178 -7.75 -14.59 -9.39
N GLU A 179 -7.71 -15.88 -9.70
CA GLU A 179 -7.13 -16.89 -8.82
C GLU A 179 -5.67 -16.54 -8.46
N THR A 180 -4.86 -16.23 -9.47
CA THR A 180 -3.47 -15.82 -9.27
C THR A 180 -3.37 -14.58 -8.39
N ARG A 181 -4.21 -13.57 -8.65
CA ARG A 181 -4.27 -12.35 -7.84
C ARG A 181 -4.63 -12.64 -6.37
N PHE A 182 -5.63 -13.47 -6.09
CA PHE A 182 -6.03 -13.78 -4.72
C PHE A 182 -5.00 -14.62 -3.97
N LEU A 183 -4.28 -15.51 -4.67
CA LEU A 183 -3.12 -16.21 -4.09
C LEU A 183 -2.01 -15.24 -3.69
N HIS A 184 -1.74 -14.21 -4.51
CA HIS A 184 -0.79 -13.16 -4.14
C HIS A 184 -1.26 -12.35 -2.95
N MET A 185 -2.53 -11.97 -2.90
CA MET A 185 -3.11 -11.24 -1.76
C MET A 185 -2.93 -12.01 -0.45
N ARG A 186 -3.20 -13.32 -0.45
CA ARG A 186 -3.02 -14.17 0.74
C ARG A 186 -1.57 -14.26 1.20
N ARG A 187 -0.61 -14.35 0.26
CA ARG A 187 0.82 -14.33 0.60
C ARG A 187 1.25 -13.01 1.23
N LEU A 188 0.68 -11.88 0.78
CA LEU A 188 0.96 -10.57 1.35
C LEU A 188 0.35 -10.42 2.75
N GLU A 189 -0.88 -10.91 2.95
CA GLU A 189 -1.52 -10.99 4.27
C GLU A 189 -0.66 -11.79 5.25
N ASP A 190 -0.19 -12.99 4.85
CA ASP A 190 0.70 -13.83 5.66
C ASP A 190 2.02 -13.12 6.04
N GLN A 191 2.56 -12.29 5.14
CA GLN A 191 3.78 -11.51 5.41
C GLN A 191 3.52 -10.38 6.41
N LEU A 192 2.39 -9.66 6.28
CA LEU A 192 1.99 -8.61 7.20
C LEU A 192 1.78 -9.15 8.61
N ASP A 193 1.18 -10.33 8.74
CA ASP A 193 0.97 -10.97 10.04
C ASP A 193 2.30 -11.33 10.72
N ARG A 194 3.25 -11.89 9.95
CA ARG A 194 4.61 -12.19 10.46
C ARG A 194 5.34 -10.94 10.92
N GLN A 195 5.28 -9.86 10.14
CA GLN A 195 5.90 -8.58 10.49
C GLN A 195 5.27 -7.99 11.76
N THR A 196 3.95 -8.03 11.87
CA THR A 196 3.22 -7.56 13.05
C THR A 196 3.61 -8.34 14.30
N GLN A 197 3.78 -9.66 14.18
CA GLN A 197 4.25 -10.50 15.28
C GLN A 197 5.68 -10.14 15.70
N GLN A 198 6.59 -9.98 14.73
CA GLN A 198 7.98 -9.57 15.00
C GLN A 198 8.06 -8.21 15.71
N LEU A 199 7.24 -7.23 15.31
CA LEU A 199 7.18 -5.92 15.96
C LEU A 199 6.73 -6.02 17.41
N ARG A 200 5.70 -6.83 17.70
CA ARG A 200 5.22 -7.05 19.07
C ARG A 200 6.29 -7.72 19.93
N ASP A 201 6.99 -8.71 19.39
CA ASP A 201 8.06 -9.41 20.11
C ASP A 201 9.28 -8.51 20.35
N ALA A 202 9.65 -7.66 19.39
CA ALA A 202 10.71 -6.67 19.54
C ALA A 202 10.35 -5.61 20.59
N GLN A 203 9.09 -5.13 20.60
CA GLN A 203 8.61 -4.20 21.62
C GLN A 203 8.70 -4.81 23.02
N ARG A 204 8.25 -6.05 23.22
CA ARG A 204 8.37 -6.75 24.51
C ARG A 204 9.82 -6.85 24.99
N ARG A 205 10.76 -7.11 24.08
CA ARG A 205 12.19 -7.14 24.41
C ARG A 205 12.71 -5.74 24.80
N ASN A 206 12.23 -4.70 24.12
CA ASN A 206 12.59 -3.31 24.47
C ASN A 206 12.08 -2.96 25.87
N ASP A 207 10.84 -3.31 26.19
CA ASP A 207 10.24 -3.08 27.52
C ASP A 207 11.05 -3.81 28.62
N GLN A 208 11.43 -5.06 28.38
CA GLN A 208 12.29 -5.82 29.30
C GLN A 208 13.68 -5.19 29.49
N LEU A 209 14.27 -4.64 28.42
CA LEU A 209 15.55 -3.94 28.52
C LEU A 209 15.40 -2.61 29.27
N ASN A 210 14.31 -1.88 29.06
CA ASN A 210 14.01 -0.65 29.80
C ASN A 210 13.80 -0.93 31.28
N GLU A 211 13.04 -1.97 31.64
CA GLU A 211 12.86 -2.40 33.03
C GLU A 211 14.21 -2.72 33.70
N ARG A 212 15.10 -3.42 33.00
CA ARG A 212 16.46 -3.68 33.50
C ARG A 212 17.28 -2.41 33.68
N LEU A 213 17.23 -1.47 32.73
CA LEU A 213 17.91 -0.19 32.84
C LEU A 213 17.36 0.64 34.00
N GLU A 214 16.05 0.66 34.21
CA GLU A 214 15.41 1.31 35.34
C GLU A 214 15.79 0.68 36.68
N ALA A 215 15.86 -0.65 36.74
CA ALA A 215 16.36 -1.38 37.91
C ALA A 215 17.82 -1.03 38.21
N MET A 216 18.69 -0.98 37.19
CA MET A 216 20.08 -0.53 37.35
C MET A 216 20.18 0.92 37.85
N ARG A 217 19.39 1.83 37.28
CA ARG A 217 19.30 3.24 37.75
C ARG A 217 18.76 3.36 39.18
N ALA A 218 17.89 2.44 39.62
CA ALA A 218 17.41 2.40 41.00
C ALA A 218 18.53 1.93 41.96
N ILE A 219 19.33 0.95 41.54
CA ILE A 219 20.53 0.52 42.28
C ILE A 219 21.52 1.68 42.41
N GLU A 220 21.85 2.36 41.30
CA GLU A 220 22.74 3.53 41.31
C GLU A 220 22.27 4.62 42.27
N ARG A 221 20.96 4.94 42.23
CA ARG A 221 20.37 5.90 43.18
C ARG A 221 20.48 5.43 44.63
N SER A 222 20.22 4.15 44.92
CA SER A 222 20.32 3.63 46.29
C SER A 222 21.77 3.57 46.82
N LEU A 223 22.74 3.34 45.94
CA LEU A 223 24.16 3.32 46.28
C LEU A 223 24.69 4.74 46.55
N ASN A 224 24.33 5.71 45.69
CA ASN A 224 24.67 7.13 45.93
C ASN A 224 23.92 7.73 47.13
N ALA A 225 22.74 7.20 47.49
CA ALA A 225 22.00 7.62 48.67
C ALA A 225 22.49 6.98 50.00
N ARG A 226 23.45 6.06 49.96
CA ARG A 226 24.08 5.47 51.16
C ARG A 226 25.01 6.52 51.80
N PRO A 227 24.75 6.99 53.03
CA PRO A 227 25.35 8.21 53.55
C PRO A 227 26.75 7.98 54.15
N GLY A 228 27.66 8.88 53.81
CA GLY A 228 28.78 9.26 54.67
C GLY A 228 28.67 10.76 55.01
N GLY A 229 28.11 11.09 56.17
CA GLY A 229 28.28 12.41 56.83
C GLY A 229 26.99 13.16 57.21
N PRO A 230 26.83 13.67 58.45
CA PRO A 230 25.55 14.08 59.03
C PRO A 230 25.16 15.53 58.73
N ALA A 231 23.87 15.79 58.48
CA ALA A 231 23.28 17.11 58.66
C ALA A 231 21.77 17.03 58.90
N GLY A 232 21.38 17.24 60.16
CA GLY A 232 20.20 18.05 60.49
C GLY A 232 18.87 17.36 60.80
N SER A 233 18.50 17.45 62.09
CA SER A 233 17.13 17.43 62.65
C SER A 233 16.49 16.05 62.82
N GLY A 234 16.34 15.49 64.02
CA GLY A 234 15.57 16.03 65.15
C GLY A 234 14.26 15.23 65.19
N SER A 235 13.87 14.49 66.23
CA SER A 235 13.92 14.73 67.67
C SER A 235 13.77 13.40 68.40
N ARG A 236 14.67 13.13 69.35
CA ARG A 236 14.45 12.15 70.41
C ARG A 236 13.50 12.76 71.43
N THR A 237 12.42 12.08 71.73
CA THR A 237 11.71 12.25 73.01
C THR A 237 11.06 10.93 73.37
N HIS A 238 11.72 10.21 74.28
CA HIS A 238 11.13 9.17 75.10
C HIS A 238 10.92 9.78 76.48
N PRO A 239 9.72 9.74 77.06
CA PRO A 239 9.57 9.88 78.49
C PRO A 239 8.95 8.61 79.11
N ALA A 240 9.66 8.08 80.11
CA ALA A 240 9.08 7.31 81.23
C ALA A 240 9.14 8.25 82.47
N PRO A 241 8.37 8.02 83.55
CA PRO A 241 8.52 6.84 84.40
C PRO A 241 7.30 5.90 84.44
#